data_AF-A0A222AJ54-F1
#
_entry.id   AF-A0A222AJ54-F1
#
_cell.length_a   1.000
_cell.length_b   1.000
_cell.length_c   1.000
_cell.angle_alpha   90.00
_cell.angle_beta   90.00
_cell.angle_gamma   90.00
#
_symmetry.space_group_name_H-M   'P 1'
#
loop_
_entity.id
_entity.type
_entity.pdbx_description
1 polymer ?
#
loop_
_entity_poly.entity_id
_entity_poly.type
_entity_poly.pdbx_seq_one_letter_code
_entity_poly.pdbx_strand_id
1 'polypeptide(L)'
;MDTNKKSEDMDIPTVEGNLLQQPKEETMPPRNPLMKVRTYVLALRPWSLSASLLPTLLGAALAYRLPGDSSFSWCTLLLTLCTIIPVHGAGNVVNTYFDFVKGIDNRKSDDRTLVDHILSIDEVVSLGAILYLAGCASFVPLVILSPARMEHLALVYFGGLSSSFLYTGGIGLKYIALGDILVLVIFGPVSVVFAFLAQTGRVDWPIIYY
;
A
#
# COMPACT_ATOMS: atom_id res chain seq x y z
N MET A 1 60.04 48.11 -34.62
CA MET A 1 58.58 48.16 -34.52
C MET A 1 58.11 46.73 -34.41
N ASP A 2 57.73 46.38 -33.18
CA ASP A 2 57.28 45.07 -32.73
C ASP A 2 56.06 44.57 -33.49
N THR A 3 55.93 43.24 -33.60
CA THR A 3 54.74 42.54 -33.09
C THR A 3 54.98 41.03 -33.11
N ASN A 4 54.90 40.48 -31.91
CA ASN A 4 55.09 39.11 -31.50
C ASN A 4 53.83 38.29 -31.88
N LYS A 5 53.94 37.31 -32.77
CA LYS A 5 52.84 36.36 -33.08
C LYS A 5 53.13 35.02 -32.41
N LYS A 6 52.69 34.92 -31.16
CA LYS A 6 52.65 33.69 -30.36
C LYS A 6 51.51 32.83 -30.92
N SER A 7 51.83 31.70 -31.56
CA SER A 7 50.82 30.70 -31.94
C SER A 7 50.42 29.92 -30.69
N GLU A 8 49.14 30.00 -30.36
CA GLU A 8 48.50 29.35 -29.21
C GLU A 8 48.60 27.83 -29.32
N ASP A 9 49.16 27.23 -28.27
CA ASP A 9 49.00 25.80 -27.99
C ASP A 9 47.50 25.53 -27.76
N MET A 10 47.00 24.50 -28.42
CA MET A 10 45.64 24.03 -28.30
C MET A 10 45.53 23.22 -27.01
N ASP A 11 45.21 23.90 -25.90
CA ASP A 11 44.93 23.26 -24.61
C ASP A 11 43.67 22.38 -24.75
N ILE A 12 43.89 21.09 -25.02
CA ILE A 12 42.88 20.04 -24.85
C ILE A 12 42.65 19.95 -23.33
N PRO A 13 41.45 20.22 -22.80
CA PRO A 13 41.22 20.06 -21.38
C PRO A 13 41.28 18.57 -21.05
N THR A 14 42.37 18.13 -20.42
CA THR A 14 42.46 16.84 -19.77
C THR A 14 41.43 16.80 -18.66
N VAL A 15 40.27 16.21 -18.95
CA VAL A 15 39.30 15.79 -17.92
C VAL A 15 39.90 14.58 -17.20
N GLU A 16 40.87 14.82 -16.32
CA GLU A 16 41.22 13.89 -15.25
C GLU A 16 40.12 13.99 -14.17
N GLY A 17 38.91 13.57 -14.55
CA GLY A 17 37.86 13.22 -13.61
C GLY A 17 38.12 11.79 -13.13
N ASN A 18 38.44 11.64 -11.86
CA ASN A 18 38.71 10.36 -11.23
C ASN A 18 37.51 9.41 -11.44
N LEU A 19 37.65 8.37 -12.27
CA LEU A 19 36.58 7.42 -12.62
C LEU A 19 36.06 6.59 -11.42
N LEU A 20 36.65 6.80 -10.23
CA LEU A 20 36.26 6.17 -8.97
C LEU A 20 35.46 7.10 -8.04
N GLN A 21 35.12 8.31 -8.46
CA GLN A 21 34.16 9.13 -7.72
C GLN A 21 32.76 8.57 -7.92
N GLN A 22 32.28 7.85 -6.90
CA GLN A 22 30.86 7.55 -6.75
C GLN A 22 30.06 8.85 -6.92
N PRO A 23 28.88 8.82 -7.59
CA PRO A 23 28.05 10.00 -7.75
C PRO A 23 27.88 10.66 -6.39
N LYS A 24 28.32 11.92 -6.28
CA LYS A 24 28.16 12.72 -5.07
C LYS A 24 26.67 12.73 -4.78
N GLU A 25 26.27 12.08 -3.69
CA GLU A 25 24.89 12.06 -3.23
C GLU A 25 24.53 13.54 -2.98
N GLU A 26 23.82 14.15 -3.94
CA GLU A 26 23.30 15.50 -3.75
C GLU A 26 22.35 15.42 -2.57
N THR A 27 22.81 15.91 -1.42
CA THR A 27 22.02 16.02 -0.22
C THR A 27 20.90 17.00 -0.51
N MET A 28 19.75 16.46 -0.93
CA MET A 28 18.55 17.24 -1.17
C MET A 28 18.24 18.04 0.11
N PRO A 29 17.91 19.34 -0.01
CA PRO A 29 17.57 20.14 1.16
C PRO A 29 16.42 19.49 1.94
N PRO A 30 16.39 19.62 3.27
CA PRO A 30 15.37 18.98 4.09
C PRO A 30 13.98 19.37 3.59
N ARG A 31 13.24 18.38 3.07
CA ARG A 31 11.88 18.61 2.57
C ARG A 31 11.01 19.08 3.73
N ASN A 32 10.24 20.14 3.48
CA ASN A 32 9.19 20.63 4.39
C ASN A 32 8.35 19.43 4.92
N PRO A 33 8.09 19.32 6.23
CA PRO A 33 7.36 18.18 6.80
C PRO A 33 6.03 17.89 6.10
N LEU A 34 5.31 18.92 5.63
CA LEU A 34 4.07 18.75 4.87
C LEU A 34 4.30 18.06 3.52
N MET A 35 5.42 18.37 2.84
CA MET A 35 5.82 17.69 1.61
C MET A 35 6.18 16.23 1.88
N LYS A 36 6.74 15.94 3.06
CA LYS A 36 7.06 14.57 3.47
C LYS A 36 5.82 13.74 3.75
N VAL A 37 4.83 14.28 4.48
CA VAL A 37 3.53 13.63 4.70
C VAL A 37 2.81 13.36 3.38
N ARG A 38 2.77 14.35 2.48
CA ARG A 38 2.19 14.17 1.14
C ARG A 38 2.85 13.01 0.39
N THR A 39 4.17 12.88 0.51
CA THR A 39 4.94 11.81 -0.13
C THR A 39 4.53 10.44 0.43
N TYR A 40 4.43 10.31 1.75
CA TYR A 40 3.94 9.07 2.38
C TYR A 40 2.52 8.72 1.93
N VAL A 41 1.62 9.70 1.89
CA VAL A 41 0.23 9.49 1.44
C VAL A 41 0.20 9.02 -0.02
N LEU A 42 1.00 9.61 -0.91
CA LEU A 42 1.09 9.18 -2.30
C LEU A 42 1.65 7.76 -2.45
N ALA A 43 2.61 7.37 -1.61
CA ALA A 43 3.15 6.01 -1.59
C ALA A 43 2.09 4.95 -1.19
N LEU A 44 1.01 5.35 -0.49
CA LEU A 44 -0.12 4.46 -0.21
C LEU A 44 -1.02 4.21 -1.43
N ARG A 45 -0.82 4.94 -2.54
CA ARG A 45 -1.64 4.90 -3.75
C ARG A 45 -3.13 5.14 -3.46
N PRO A 46 -3.53 6.32 -2.95
CA PRO A 46 -4.90 6.58 -2.48
C PRO A 46 -5.98 6.36 -3.54
N TRP A 47 -5.63 6.48 -4.83
CA TRP A 47 -6.55 6.18 -5.93
C TRP A 47 -6.95 4.70 -5.99
N SER A 48 -6.10 3.77 -5.52
CA SER A 48 -6.41 2.33 -5.49
C SER A 48 -7.30 1.94 -4.32
N LEU A 49 -7.40 2.76 -3.26
CA LEU A 49 -8.18 2.43 -2.05
C LEU A 49 -9.67 2.20 -2.34
N SER A 50 -10.18 2.76 -3.45
CA SER A 50 -11.52 2.48 -3.95
C SER A 50 -11.80 0.98 -4.10
N ALA A 51 -10.79 0.18 -4.46
CA ALA A 51 -10.92 -1.26 -4.65
C ALA A 51 -11.28 -2.01 -3.35
N SER A 52 -10.86 -1.54 -2.17
CA SER A 52 -11.32 -2.12 -0.89
C SER A 52 -12.50 -1.38 -0.29
N LEU A 53 -12.63 -0.06 -0.55
CA LEU A 53 -13.69 0.76 0.04
C LEU A 53 -15.07 0.40 -0.52
N LEU A 54 -15.21 0.33 -1.84
CA LEU A 54 -16.50 0.06 -2.49
C LEU A 54 -17.13 -1.27 -2.07
N PRO A 55 -16.44 -2.43 -2.13
CA PRO A 55 -17.01 -3.70 -1.67
C PRO A 55 -17.32 -3.70 -0.16
N THR A 56 -16.51 -3.03 0.66
CA THR A 56 -16.75 -2.91 2.10
C THR A 56 -18.01 -2.09 2.38
N LEU A 57 -18.19 -0.97 1.66
CA LEU A 57 -19.40 -0.15 1.75
C LEU A 57 -20.63 -0.91 1.23
N LEU A 58 -20.48 -1.72 0.17
CA LEU A 58 -21.53 -2.61 -0.31
C LEU A 58 -21.95 -3.62 0.76
N GLY A 59 -20.99 -4.31 1.40
CA GLY A 59 -21.28 -5.24 2.50
C GLY A 59 -21.98 -4.56 3.69
N ALA A 60 -21.58 -3.34 4.02
CA ALA A 60 -22.27 -2.54 5.04
C ALA A 60 -23.69 -2.13 4.61
N ALA A 61 -23.89 -1.74 3.34
CA ALA A 61 -25.21 -1.40 2.80
C ALA A 61 -26.15 -2.62 2.79
N LEU A 62 -25.63 -3.81 2.46
CA LEU A 62 -26.37 -5.07 2.56
C LEU A 62 -26.76 -5.37 4.01
N ALA A 63 -25.84 -5.18 4.97
CA ALA A 63 -26.13 -5.34 6.39
C ALA A 63 -27.19 -4.35 6.89
N TYR A 64 -27.21 -3.12 6.36
CA TYR A 64 -28.25 -2.15 6.68
C TYR A 64 -29.62 -2.55 6.10
N ARG A 65 -29.64 -3.15 4.91
CA ARG A 65 -30.88 -3.45 4.18
C ARG A 65 -31.53 -4.77 4.61
N LEU A 66 -30.73 -5.78 4.94
CA LEU A 66 -31.21 -7.12 5.25
C LEU A 66 -31.75 -7.21 6.68
N PRO A 67 -32.90 -7.86 6.90
CA PRO A 67 -33.47 -8.02 8.24
C PRO A 67 -32.53 -8.81 9.16
N GLY A 68 -32.22 -8.26 10.33
CA GLY A 68 -31.40 -8.92 11.34
C GLY A 68 -31.78 -8.51 12.76
N ASP A 69 -31.28 -9.28 13.73
CA ASP A 69 -31.50 -9.06 15.16
C ASP A 69 -30.63 -7.90 15.67
N SER A 70 -29.55 -7.59 14.94
CA SER A 70 -28.61 -6.52 15.25
C SER A 70 -28.96 -5.26 14.48
N SER A 71 -29.02 -4.14 15.19
CA SER A 71 -29.14 -2.81 14.58
C SER A 71 -27.83 -2.42 13.90
N PHE A 72 -27.92 -1.70 12.79
CA PHE A 72 -26.75 -1.21 12.07
C PHE A 72 -25.95 -0.22 12.92
N SER A 73 -24.63 -0.42 13.02
CA SER A 73 -23.74 0.39 13.82
C SER A 73 -22.79 1.22 12.95
N TRP A 74 -22.96 2.54 12.97
CA TRP A 74 -22.04 3.48 12.32
C TRP A 74 -20.63 3.41 12.91
N CYS A 75 -20.52 3.10 14.21
CA CYS A 75 -19.22 2.93 14.87
C CYS A 75 -18.48 1.69 14.33
N THR A 76 -19.20 0.58 14.16
CA THR A 76 -18.65 -0.65 13.57
C THR A 76 -18.23 -0.42 12.12
N LEU A 77 -18.99 0.35 11.34
CA LEU A 77 -18.61 0.71 9.97
C LEU A 77 -17.32 1.51 9.97
N LEU A 78 -17.23 2.56 10.80
CA LEU A 78 -16.05 3.41 10.86
C LEU A 78 -14.80 2.60 11.26
N LEU A 79 -14.91 1.73 12.27
CA LEU A 79 -13.82 0.83 12.66
C LEU A 79 -13.44 -0.16 11.57
N THR A 80 -14.41 -0.69 10.83
CA THR A 80 -14.15 -1.56 9.67
C THR A 80 -13.33 -0.82 8.62
N LEU A 81 -13.69 0.41 8.28
CA LEU A 81 -12.94 1.25 7.35
C LEU A 81 -11.53 1.58 7.87
N CYS A 82 -11.41 1.95 9.15
CA CYS A 82 -10.12 2.18 9.80
C CYS A 82 -9.24 0.93 9.87
N THR A 83 -9.83 -0.27 9.79
CA THR A 83 -9.12 -1.55 9.77
C THR A 83 -8.61 -1.88 8.36
N ILE A 84 -9.47 -1.75 7.34
CA ILE A 84 -9.13 -2.18 5.97
C ILE A 84 -8.22 -1.20 5.23
N ILE A 85 -8.36 0.11 5.47
CA ILE A 85 -7.58 1.14 4.75
C ILE A 85 -6.08 1.00 5.03
N PRO A 86 -5.61 0.89 6.30
CA PRO A 86 -4.20 0.69 6.58
C PRO A 86 -3.66 -0.61 6.00
N VAL A 87 -4.41 -1.71 6.05
CA VAL A 87 -3.97 -3.01 5.49
C VAL A 87 -3.79 -2.93 3.97
N HIS A 88 -4.73 -2.29 3.25
CA HIS A 88 -4.57 -2.05 1.82
C HIS A 88 -3.33 -1.18 1.54
N GLY A 89 -3.19 -0.06 2.26
CA GLY A 89 -2.02 0.81 2.14
C GLY A 89 -0.71 0.06 2.40
N ALA A 90 -0.67 -0.80 3.41
CA ALA A 90 0.48 -1.64 3.72
C ALA A 90 0.82 -2.58 2.56
N GLY A 91 -0.20 -3.24 1.97
CA GLY A 91 -0.04 -4.07 0.77
C GLY A 91 0.55 -3.31 -0.41
N ASN A 92 0.11 -2.07 -0.64
CA ASN A 92 0.66 -1.22 -1.71
C ASN A 92 2.14 -0.90 -1.49
N VAL A 93 2.51 -0.50 -0.27
CA VAL A 93 3.89 -0.18 0.11
C VAL A 93 4.79 -1.41 0.05
N VAL A 94 4.28 -2.58 0.46
CA VAL A 94 4.97 -3.87 0.31
C VAL A 94 5.15 -4.23 -1.17
N ASN A 95 4.14 -4.00 -2.01
CA ASN A 95 4.26 -4.16 -3.46
C ASN A 95 5.37 -3.26 -4.03
N THR A 96 5.42 -1.97 -3.65
CA THR A 96 6.50 -1.05 -4.04
C THR A 96 7.88 -1.61 -3.67
N TYR A 97 8.04 -2.11 -2.44
CA TYR A 97 9.31 -2.67 -1.99
C TYR A 97 9.73 -3.89 -2.82
N PHE A 98 8.85 -4.89 -2.97
CA PHE A 98 9.20 -6.14 -3.66
C PHE A 98 9.36 -5.95 -5.18
N ASP A 99 8.56 -5.08 -5.80
CA ASP A 99 8.73 -4.75 -7.23
C ASP A 99 10.07 -4.05 -7.49
N PHE A 100 10.49 -3.17 -6.57
CA PHE A 100 11.82 -2.53 -6.64
C PHE A 100 12.94 -3.55 -6.46
N VAL A 101 12.90 -4.39 -5.42
CA VAL A 101 13.94 -5.39 -5.13
C VAL A 101 14.06 -6.43 -6.26
N LYS A 102 12.94 -6.80 -6.90
CA LYS A 102 12.93 -7.72 -8.06
C LYS A 102 13.25 -7.05 -9.39
N GLY A 103 13.51 -5.73 -9.42
CA GLY A 103 13.82 -4.99 -10.64
C GLY A 103 12.66 -4.88 -11.63
N ILE A 104 11.42 -5.03 -11.15
CA ILE A 104 10.20 -4.91 -11.96
C ILE A 104 9.89 -3.42 -12.17
N ASP A 105 10.01 -2.62 -11.12
CA ASP A 105 9.82 -1.18 -11.22
C ASP A 105 11.01 -0.48 -11.87
N ASN A 106 10.72 0.39 -12.82
CA ASN A 106 11.70 1.20 -13.54
C ASN A 106 11.17 2.62 -13.77
N ARG A 107 11.94 3.50 -14.42
CA ARG A 107 11.57 4.92 -14.61
C ARG A 107 10.30 5.15 -15.45
N LYS A 108 9.80 4.11 -16.13
CA LYS A 108 8.55 4.13 -16.89
C LYS A 108 7.38 3.48 -16.13
N SER A 109 7.62 2.88 -14.97
CA SER A 109 6.58 2.31 -14.11
C SER A 109 5.66 3.40 -13.56
N ASP A 110 4.44 3.00 -13.21
CA ASP A 110 3.47 3.84 -12.51
C ASP A 110 3.97 4.19 -11.10
N ASP A 111 4.51 3.20 -10.38
CA ASP A 111 5.17 3.45 -9.11
C ASP A 111 6.65 3.75 -9.32
N ARG A 112 7.06 4.91 -8.81
CA ARG A 112 8.44 5.41 -8.89
C ARG A 112 8.98 5.80 -7.52
N THR A 113 8.27 5.44 -6.45
CA THR A 113 8.58 5.85 -5.08
C THR A 113 10.03 5.51 -4.69
N LEU A 114 10.45 4.26 -4.93
CA LEU A 114 11.83 3.83 -4.65
C LEU A 114 12.78 4.10 -5.82
N VAL A 115 12.31 3.97 -7.07
CA VAL A 115 13.13 4.17 -8.29
C VAL A 115 13.67 5.59 -8.40
N ASP A 116 12.88 6.59 -8.01
CA ASP A 116 13.28 8.00 -8.03
C ASP A 116 13.79 8.50 -6.66
N HIS A 117 14.03 7.61 -5.70
CA HIS A 117 14.46 7.96 -4.34
C HIS A 117 13.54 9.00 -3.66
N ILE A 118 12.22 8.90 -3.94
CA ILE A 118 11.21 9.76 -3.33
C ILE A 118 11.08 9.43 -1.83
N LEU A 119 11.16 8.13 -1.50
CA LEU A 119 11.35 7.58 -0.16
C LEU A 119 12.54 6.62 -0.16
N SER A 120 13.18 6.45 1.00
CA SER A 120 14.17 5.40 1.20
C SER A 120 13.52 4.03 1.40
N ILE A 121 14.31 2.96 1.25
CA ILE A 121 13.86 1.59 1.52
C ILE A 121 13.40 1.45 2.97
N ASP A 122 14.17 1.99 3.92
CA ASP A 122 13.85 1.93 5.35
C ASP A 122 12.55 2.67 5.66
N GLU A 123 12.29 3.79 4.98
CA GLU A 123 11.03 4.54 5.11
C GLU A 123 9.84 3.73 4.60
N VAL A 124 9.97 3.04 3.46
CA VAL A 124 8.92 2.18 2.89
C VAL A 124 8.65 0.98 3.81
N VAL A 125 9.69 0.29 4.28
CA VAL A 125 9.54 -0.86 5.20
C VAL A 125 8.89 -0.42 6.52
N SER A 126 9.36 0.69 7.11
CA SER A 126 8.82 1.22 8.36
C SER A 126 7.36 1.65 8.19
N LEU A 127 7.03 2.31 7.08
CA LEU A 127 5.65 2.69 6.75
C LEU A 127 4.74 1.47 6.65
N GLY A 128 5.17 0.42 5.94
CA GLY A 128 4.41 -0.83 5.84
C GLY A 128 4.14 -1.47 7.20
N ALA A 129 5.17 -1.54 8.07
CA ALA A 129 5.03 -2.07 9.42
C ALA A 129 4.06 -1.24 10.29
N ILE A 130 4.15 0.08 10.23
CA ILE A 130 3.24 1.00 10.95
C ILE A 130 1.80 0.81 10.48
N LEU A 131 1.58 0.66 9.18
CA LEU A 131 0.24 0.47 8.62
C LEU A 131 -0.38 -0.88 9.00
N TYR A 132 0.39 -1.97 8.95
CA TYR A 132 -0.09 -3.26 9.46
C TYR A 132 -0.40 -3.20 10.94
N LEU A 133 0.45 -2.55 11.74
CA LEU A 133 0.19 -2.36 13.17
C LEU A 133 -1.08 -1.53 13.41
N ALA A 134 -1.30 -0.47 12.64
CA ALA A 134 -2.50 0.36 12.72
C ALA A 134 -3.77 -0.43 12.33
N GLY A 135 -3.69 -1.28 11.30
CA GLY A 135 -4.76 -2.21 10.94
C GLY A 135 -5.09 -3.17 12.09
N CYS A 136 -4.08 -3.80 12.67
CA CYS A 136 -4.27 -4.71 13.80
C CYS A 136 -4.80 -3.98 15.05
N ALA A 137 -4.31 -2.78 15.33
CA ALA A 137 -4.75 -1.98 16.47
C ALA A 137 -6.22 -1.54 16.34
N SER A 138 -6.67 -1.20 15.13
CA SER A 138 -8.08 -0.86 14.85
C SER A 138 -8.99 -2.09 14.77
N PHE A 139 -8.44 -3.26 14.45
CA PHE A 139 -9.16 -4.52 14.48
C PHE A 139 -9.59 -4.95 15.91
N VAL A 140 -8.76 -4.67 16.93
CA VAL A 140 -9.08 -5.01 18.33
C VAL A 140 -10.42 -4.42 18.81
N PRO A 141 -10.67 -3.10 18.75
CA PRO A 141 -11.97 -2.56 19.13
C PRO A 141 -13.10 -3.00 18.19
N LEU A 142 -12.82 -3.29 16.92
CA LEU A 142 -13.81 -3.84 16.00
C LEU A 142 -14.34 -5.20 16.48
N VAL A 143 -13.45 -6.10 16.91
CA VAL A 143 -13.82 -7.40 17.47
C VAL A 143 -14.67 -7.26 18.72
N ILE A 144 -14.40 -6.26 19.57
CA ILE A 144 -15.13 -6.03 20.82
C ILE A 144 -16.54 -5.48 20.57
N LEU A 145 -16.70 -4.60 19.58
CA LEU A 145 -17.99 -3.95 19.28
C LEU A 145 -18.85 -4.72 18.29
N SER A 146 -18.25 -5.57 17.46
CA SER A 146 -18.97 -6.37 16.49
C SER A 146 -19.79 -7.48 17.19
N PRO A 147 -21.03 -7.75 16.76
CA PRO A 147 -21.77 -8.93 17.21
C PRO A 147 -21.21 -10.25 16.66
N ALA A 148 -20.22 -10.20 15.76
CA ALA A 148 -19.61 -11.38 15.17
C ALA A 148 -18.82 -12.20 16.18
N ARG A 149 -18.83 -13.52 15.99
CA ARG A 149 -17.87 -14.39 16.68
C ARG A 149 -16.45 -14.01 16.25
N MET A 150 -15.60 -13.71 17.23
CA MET A 150 -14.21 -13.30 17.03
C MET A 150 -13.46 -14.19 16.04
N GLU A 151 -13.61 -15.51 16.13
CA GLU A 151 -12.94 -16.49 15.28
C GLU A 151 -13.20 -16.26 13.78
N HIS A 152 -14.46 -16.01 13.41
CA HIS A 152 -14.87 -15.80 12.02
C HIS A 152 -14.34 -14.47 11.51
N LEU A 153 -14.47 -13.43 12.33
CA LEU A 153 -14.01 -12.09 11.97
C LEU A 153 -12.48 -12.05 11.82
N ALA A 154 -11.76 -12.73 12.73
CA ALA A 154 -10.31 -12.88 12.69
C ALA A 154 -9.85 -13.70 11.48
N LEU A 155 -10.53 -14.80 11.15
CA LEU A 155 -10.20 -15.61 9.97
C LEU A 155 -10.21 -14.75 8.69
N VAL A 156 -11.30 -14.00 8.47
CA VAL A 156 -11.45 -13.17 7.28
C VAL A 156 -10.43 -12.01 7.28
N TYR A 157 -10.25 -11.34 8.42
CA TYR A 157 -9.28 -10.25 8.56
C TYR A 157 -7.84 -10.71 8.31
N PHE A 158 -7.37 -11.74 9.02
CA PHE A 158 -6.01 -12.24 8.86
C PHE A 158 -5.81 -12.92 7.51
N GLY A 159 -6.85 -13.49 6.90
CA GLY A 159 -6.80 -13.93 5.50
C GLY A 159 -6.53 -12.77 4.55
N GLY A 160 -7.22 -11.64 4.71
CA GLY A 160 -6.99 -10.42 3.93
C GLY A 160 -5.61 -9.80 4.16
N LEU A 161 -5.21 -9.65 5.43
CA LEU A 161 -3.89 -9.12 5.82
C LEU A 161 -2.75 -10.02 5.31
N SER A 162 -2.87 -11.33 5.43
CA SER A 162 -1.86 -12.25 4.90
C SER A 162 -1.81 -12.17 3.37
N SER A 163 -2.97 -12.06 2.73
CA SER A 163 -3.06 -11.94 1.27
C SER A 163 -2.41 -10.66 0.75
N SER A 164 -2.57 -9.52 1.44
CA SER A 164 -1.93 -8.27 1.05
C SER A 164 -0.40 -8.36 1.08
N PHE A 165 0.18 -9.11 2.03
CA PHE A 165 1.61 -9.40 2.03
C PHE A 165 2.00 -10.43 0.98
N LEU A 166 1.31 -11.58 0.91
CA LEU A 166 1.63 -12.69 0.01
C LEU A 166 1.45 -12.36 -1.47
N TYR A 167 0.71 -11.29 -1.79
CA TYR A 167 0.55 -10.79 -3.15
C TYR A 167 1.90 -10.54 -3.82
N THR A 168 2.86 -9.89 -3.14
CA THR A 168 4.22 -9.67 -3.66
C THR A 168 5.31 -10.25 -2.76
N GLY A 169 5.11 -10.25 -1.45
CA GLY A 169 6.00 -10.85 -0.48
C GLY A 169 5.84 -12.36 -0.35
N GLY A 170 6.81 -13.00 0.31
CA GLY A 170 6.83 -14.45 0.48
C GLY A 170 6.80 -15.18 -0.86
N ILE A 171 5.73 -15.95 -1.11
CA ILE A 171 5.53 -16.69 -2.37
C ILE A 171 5.40 -15.72 -3.56
N GLY A 172 4.88 -14.51 -3.34
CA GLY A 172 4.71 -13.49 -4.38
C GLY A 172 3.73 -13.92 -5.47
N LEU A 173 2.46 -14.08 -5.08
CA LEU A 173 1.37 -14.58 -5.94
C LEU A 173 1.21 -13.80 -7.26
N LYS A 174 1.47 -12.50 -7.24
CA LYS A 174 1.55 -11.63 -8.42
C LYS A 174 2.51 -12.16 -9.48
N TYR A 175 3.64 -12.74 -9.07
CA TYR A 175 4.70 -13.17 -9.96
C TYR A 175 4.51 -14.59 -10.51
N ILE A 176 3.48 -15.30 -10.06
CA ILE A 176 3.12 -16.65 -10.53
C ILE A 176 1.72 -16.70 -11.15
N ALA A 177 1.24 -15.57 -11.69
CA ALA A 177 -0.06 -15.41 -12.33
C ALA A 177 -1.29 -15.72 -11.43
N LEU A 178 -1.11 -15.77 -10.11
CA LEU A 178 -2.21 -15.91 -9.14
C LEU A 178 -2.65 -14.57 -8.54
N GLY A 179 -1.95 -13.48 -8.86
CA GLY A 179 -2.24 -12.14 -8.35
C GLY A 179 -3.65 -11.65 -8.69
N ASP A 180 -4.07 -11.74 -9.95
CA ASP A 180 -5.37 -11.24 -10.39
C ASP A 180 -6.53 -11.99 -9.72
N ILE A 181 -6.38 -13.31 -9.56
CA ILE A 181 -7.35 -14.16 -8.85
C ILE A 181 -7.44 -13.72 -7.39
N LEU A 182 -6.30 -13.51 -6.73
CA LEU A 182 -6.25 -13.05 -5.34
C LEU A 182 -6.94 -11.69 -5.19
N VAL A 183 -6.60 -10.73 -6.05
CA VAL A 183 -7.16 -9.36 -6.05
C VAL A 183 -8.67 -9.42 -6.23
N LEU A 184 -9.17 -10.20 -7.20
CA LEU A 184 -10.61 -10.37 -7.44
C LEU A 184 -11.33 -10.95 -6.22
N VAL A 185 -10.77 -11.98 -5.59
CA VAL A 185 -11.39 -12.64 -4.43
C VAL A 185 -11.36 -11.72 -3.19
N ILE A 186 -10.22 -11.08 -2.92
CA ILE A 186 -10.03 -10.23 -1.73
C ILE A 186 -10.84 -8.94 -1.83
N PHE A 187 -10.76 -8.22 -2.95
CA PHE A 187 -11.50 -6.97 -3.17
C PHE A 187 -12.93 -7.19 -3.69
N GLY A 188 -13.33 -8.42 -3.98
CA GLY A 188 -14.73 -8.76 -4.25
C GLY A 188 -15.38 -9.35 -3.01
N PRO A 189 -15.72 -10.66 -3.03
CA PRO A 189 -16.59 -11.29 -2.04
C PRO A 189 -16.04 -11.21 -0.62
N VAL A 190 -14.72 -11.32 -0.42
CA VAL A 190 -14.14 -11.34 0.93
C VAL A 190 -14.33 -10.00 1.64
N SER A 191 -14.11 -8.87 0.95
CA SER A 191 -14.33 -7.54 1.52
C SER A 191 -15.80 -7.27 1.82
N VAL A 192 -16.71 -7.71 0.95
CA VAL A 192 -18.17 -7.62 1.17
C VAL A 192 -18.58 -8.43 2.40
N VAL A 193 -18.16 -9.69 2.46
CA VAL A 193 -18.44 -10.60 3.59
C VAL A 193 -17.85 -10.06 4.89
N PHE A 194 -16.63 -9.52 4.88
CA PHE A 194 -16.01 -8.97 6.08
C PHE A 194 -16.86 -7.85 6.69
N ALA A 195 -17.29 -6.88 5.88
CA ALA A 195 -18.09 -5.76 6.35
C ALA A 195 -19.50 -6.20 6.80
N PHE A 196 -20.12 -7.11 6.07
CA PHE A 196 -21.42 -7.67 6.42
C PHE A 196 -21.36 -8.45 7.74
N LEU A 197 -20.37 -9.33 7.89
CA LEU A 197 -20.12 -10.11 9.09
C LEU A 197 -19.84 -9.19 10.29
N ALA A 198 -19.00 -8.16 10.10
CA ALA A 198 -18.68 -7.20 11.16
C ALA A 198 -19.94 -6.50 11.71
N GLN A 199 -20.92 -6.20 10.86
CA GLN A 199 -22.17 -5.53 11.27
C GLN A 199 -23.22 -6.48 11.85
N THR A 200 -23.42 -7.64 11.23
CA THR A 200 -24.56 -8.52 11.53
C THR A 200 -24.20 -9.67 12.45
N GLY A 201 -22.92 -10.03 12.52
CA GLY A 201 -22.42 -11.19 13.23
C GLY A 201 -22.76 -12.54 12.59
N ARG A 202 -23.29 -12.53 11.37
CA ARG A 202 -23.74 -13.72 10.64
C ARG A 202 -22.97 -13.90 9.34
N VAL A 203 -22.96 -15.14 8.86
CA VAL A 203 -22.42 -15.51 7.55
C VAL A 203 -23.58 -16.00 6.70
N ASP A 204 -23.93 -15.23 5.68
CA ASP A 204 -24.97 -15.57 4.72
C ASP A 204 -24.31 -15.89 3.38
N TRP A 205 -24.40 -17.14 2.92
CA TRP A 205 -23.83 -17.58 1.65
C TRP A 205 -24.21 -16.72 0.43
N PRO A 206 -25.45 -16.20 0.32
CA PRO A 206 -25.82 -15.33 -0.79
C PRO A 206 -24.99 -14.04 -0.90
N ILE A 207 -24.39 -13.55 0.20
CA ILE A 207 -23.59 -12.32 0.22
C ILE A 207 -22.34 -12.42 -0.65
N ILE A 208 -21.82 -13.65 -0.86
CA ILE A 208 -20.64 -13.92 -1.68
C ILE A 208 -20.88 -13.60 -3.17
N TYR A 209 -22.13 -13.57 -3.63
CA TYR A 209 -22.48 -13.35 -5.03
C TYR A 209 -22.70 -11.87 -5.41
N TYR A 210 -22.61 -10.95 -4.45
CA TYR A 210 -22.71 -9.50 -4.67
C TYR A 210 -21.32 -8.88 -4.88
#